data_AF-A0A7X0QZR5-F1
#
_entry.id   AF-A0A7X0QZR5-F1
#
_cell.length_a   1.000
_cell.length_b   1.000
_cell.length_c   1.000
_cell.angle_alpha   90.00
_cell.angle_beta   90.00
_cell.angle_gamma   90.00
#
_symmetry.space_group_name_H-M   'P 1'
#
loop_
_entity.id
_entity.type
_entity.pdbx_description
1 polymer ?
#
loop_
_entity_poly.entity_id
_entity_poly.type
_entity_poly.pdbx_seq_one_letter_code
_entity_poly.pdbx_strand_id
1 'polypeptide(L)'
;MKKLVTTMLACLAAVTFTLAQEQATQPDPKVLPMFGKVAKTEAQQKKDEQFLKSSDASFTTRTEASKFFMERGWEYLNEGQIDTAMYRFNLAWLLNPDSSDPYWAFGLVTVAKGNPTEAITYYEKALSLQPKNSLLLSDVANCYLAQYEQKPKKKMLKQATEFIEKSIAADAQNAYACMAMSRVQYHNQKYADAWTWLHKGRALNMTALDYNYLLTLIDKMPDPQGFFGEQTEPDQSE
;
A
#
# COMPACT_ATOMS: atom_id res chain seq x y z
N MET A 1 72.27 7.34 -26.15
CA MET A 1 71.13 8.28 -26.04
C MET A 1 69.83 7.49 -26.18
N LYS A 2 68.92 7.59 -25.18
CA LYS A 2 67.43 7.57 -25.28
C LYS A 2 66.79 6.34 -25.97
N LYS A 3 65.90 5.52 -25.40
CA LYS A 3 64.77 5.69 -24.47
C LYS A 3 64.40 4.28 -23.92
N LEU A 4 64.13 4.09 -22.63
CA LEU A 4 62.91 4.44 -21.86
C LEU A 4 61.77 3.40 -22.02
N VAL A 5 61.63 2.57 -20.98
CA VAL A 5 60.38 2.24 -20.25
C VAL A 5 59.13 2.02 -21.09
N THR A 6 58.59 0.80 -21.08
CA THR A 6 57.15 0.56 -21.29
C THR A 6 56.72 -0.82 -20.77
N THR A 7 56.94 -1.07 -19.48
CA THR A 7 56.28 -2.16 -18.73
C THR A 7 55.30 -1.53 -17.74
N MET A 8 54.22 -0.95 -18.26
CA MET A 8 53.15 -0.37 -17.45
C MET A 8 51.79 -0.49 -18.15
N LEU A 9 51.53 -1.63 -18.79
CA LEU A 9 50.26 -1.89 -19.48
C LEU A 9 49.50 -3.15 -19.01
N ALA A 10 50.03 -3.87 -18.03
CA ALA A 10 49.36 -5.07 -17.50
C ALA A 10 48.50 -4.80 -16.24
N CYS A 11 48.66 -3.65 -15.58
CA CYS A 11 47.87 -3.32 -14.38
C CYS A 11 46.62 -2.47 -14.65
N LEU A 12 46.43 -1.91 -15.86
CA LEU A 12 45.20 -1.15 -16.17
C LEU A 12 44.00 -2.04 -16.55
N ALA A 13 44.25 -3.26 -17.05
CA ALA A 13 43.17 -4.18 -17.40
C ALA A 13 42.53 -4.85 -16.17
N ALA A 14 43.27 -5.00 -15.07
CA ALA A 14 42.75 -5.60 -13.83
C ALA A 14 42.03 -4.61 -12.91
N VAL A 15 42.24 -3.29 -13.09
CA VAL A 15 41.61 -2.24 -12.27
C VAL A 15 40.33 -1.67 -12.90
N THR A 16 40.11 -1.89 -14.21
CA THR A 16 38.86 -1.46 -14.88
C THR A 16 37.76 -2.50 -14.86
N PHE A 17 38.09 -3.78 -14.63
CA PHE A 17 37.10 -4.87 -14.59
C PHE A 17 36.59 -5.22 -13.18
N THR A 18 37.02 -4.48 -12.16
CA THR A 18 36.50 -4.55 -10.78
C THR A 18 35.47 -3.45 -10.47
N LEU A 19 34.94 -2.77 -11.49
CA LEU A 19 33.81 -1.83 -11.38
C LEU A 19 32.68 -2.16 -12.36
N ALA A 20 32.51 -3.44 -12.70
CA ALA A 20 31.17 -3.98 -12.82
C ALA A 20 30.56 -4.11 -11.41
N GLN A 21 30.53 -2.99 -10.68
CA GLN A 21 29.47 -2.78 -9.72
C GLN A 21 28.21 -2.99 -10.54
N GLU A 22 27.47 -4.01 -10.17
CA GLU A 22 26.04 -4.12 -10.35
C GLU A 22 25.44 -2.73 -10.05
N GLN A 23 25.38 -1.87 -11.06
CA GLN A 23 24.65 -0.62 -11.00
C GLN A 23 23.21 -1.09 -10.89
N ALA A 24 22.74 -1.21 -9.65
CA ALA A 24 21.32 -1.31 -9.35
C ALA A 24 20.68 -0.16 -10.12
N THR A 25 20.07 -0.50 -11.25
CA THR A 25 19.39 0.47 -12.10
C THR A 25 18.31 1.07 -11.22
N GLN A 26 18.42 2.36 -10.94
CA GLN A 26 17.42 3.04 -10.14
C GLN A 26 16.05 2.77 -10.78
N PRO A 27 15.05 2.32 -10.00
CA PRO A 27 13.74 1.98 -10.55
C PRO A 27 13.18 3.16 -11.36
N ASP A 28 12.51 2.87 -12.48
CA ASP A 28 11.94 3.92 -13.35
C ASP A 28 11.10 4.88 -12.49
N PRO A 29 11.43 6.18 -12.44
CA PRO A 29 10.70 7.16 -11.64
C PRO A 29 9.19 7.12 -11.87
N LYS A 30 8.71 6.76 -13.07
CA LYS A 30 7.28 6.67 -13.39
C LYS A 30 6.52 5.63 -12.56
N VAL A 31 7.21 4.60 -12.08
CA VAL A 31 6.62 3.50 -11.28
C VAL A 31 6.80 3.70 -9.77
N LEU A 32 7.25 4.89 -9.38
CA LEU A 32 7.39 5.32 -7.99
C LEU A 32 6.40 6.45 -7.67
N PRO A 33 5.87 6.52 -6.44
CA PRO A 33 5.02 7.64 -6.01
C PRO A 33 5.65 9.00 -6.27
N MET A 34 4.85 9.94 -6.76
CA MET A 34 5.26 11.30 -7.15
C MET A 34 6.52 11.33 -8.03
N PHE A 35 6.60 10.40 -8.99
CA PHE A 35 7.76 10.22 -9.86
C PHE A 35 9.07 10.01 -9.10
N GLY A 36 9.03 9.32 -7.96
CA GLY A 36 10.19 9.05 -7.12
C GLY A 36 10.67 10.24 -6.27
N LYS A 37 9.89 11.34 -6.20
CA LYS A 37 10.26 12.56 -5.46
C LYS A 37 11.64 13.15 -5.85
N VAL A 38 12.13 12.81 -7.05
CA VAL A 38 13.41 13.30 -7.55
C VAL A 38 13.26 14.62 -8.29
N ALA A 39 14.33 15.42 -8.32
CA ALA A 39 14.37 16.61 -9.14
C ALA A 39 14.16 16.25 -10.61
N LYS A 40 13.15 16.85 -11.24
CA LYS A 40 12.83 16.62 -12.64
C LYS A 40 13.82 17.36 -13.55
N THR A 41 14.27 16.71 -14.61
CA THR A 41 15.06 17.36 -15.67
C THR A 41 14.18 18.35 -16.44
N GLU A 42 14.79 19.32 -17.14
CA GLU A 42 14.05 20.27 -18.00
C GLU A 42 13.15 19.55 -19.02
N ALA A 43 13.64 18.46 -19.60
CA ALA A 43 12.86 17.64 -20.52
C ALA A 43 11.63 17.00 -19.85
N GLN A 44 11.75 16.59 -18.58
CA GLN A 44 10.66 16.00 -17.82
C GLN A 44 9.63 17.08 -17.41
N GLN A 45 10.10 18.25 -16.98
CA GLN A 45 9.25 19.41 -16.67
C GLN A 45 8.45 19.84 -17.90
N LYS A 46 9.10 19.94 -19.07
CA LYS A 46 8.42 20.25 -20.34
C LYS A 46 7.34 19.21 -20.70
N LYS A 47 7.56 17.93 -20.40
CA LYS A 47 6.53 16.89 -20.60
C LYS A 47 5.36 17.06 -19.64
N ASP A 48 5.62 17.41 -18.38
CA ASP A 48 4.55 17.69 -17.42
C ASP A 48 3.73 18.91 -17.87
N GLU A 49 4.37 19.99 -18.31
CA GLU A 49 3.70 21.18 -18.84
C GLU A 49 2.82 20.85 -20.06
N GLN A 50 3.35 20.05 -20.99
CA GLN A 50 2.59 19.58 -22.15
C GLN A 50 1.38 18.74 -21.73
N PHE A 51 1.56 17.83 -20.77
CA PHE A 51 0.49 17.01 -20.23
C PHE A 51 -0.60 17.85 -19.55
N LEU A 52 -0.20 18.83 -18.73
CA LEU A 52 -1.13 19.74 -18.06
C LEU A 52 -1.91 20.57 -19.07
N LYS A 53 -1.23 21.15 -20.08
CA LYS A 53 -1.89 21.90 -21.15
C LYS A 53 -2.86 21.04 -21.96
N SER A 54 -2.48 19.80 -22.27
CA SER A 54 -3.37 18.84 -22.94
C SER A 54 -4.61 18.53 -22.09
N SER A 55 -4.44 18.43 -20.77
CA SER A 55 -5.53 18.17 -19.83
C SER A 55 -6.47 19.38 -19.73
N ASP A 56 -5.92 20.59 -19.65
CA ASP A 56 -6.70 21.84 -19.63
C ASP A 56 -7.53 22.04 -20.91
N ALA A 57 -7.10 21.46 -22.04
CA ALA A 57 -7.84 21.48 -23.30
C ALA A 57 -8.89 20.36 -23.42
N SER A 58 -8.76 19.28 -22.64
CA SER A 58 -9.60 18.06 -22.77
C SER A 58 -10.66 17.92 -21.67
N PHE A 59 -10.47 18.60 -20.54
CA PHE A 59 -11.34 18.50 -19.37
C PHE A 59 -11.78 19.89 -18.91
N THR A 60 -12.94 19.97 -18.26
CA THR A 60 -13.47 21.25 -17.75
C THR A 60 -12.60 21.80 -16.62
N THR A 61 -12.09 20.90 -15.77
CA THR A 61 -11.22 21.27 -14.63
C THR A 61 -10.12 20.24 -14.43
N ARG A 62 -9.00 20.66 -13.82
CA ARG A 62 -7.94 19.72 -13.42
C ARG A 62 -8.39 18.73 -12.33
N THR A 63 -9.37 19.09 -11.52
CA THR A 63 -9.98 18.16 -10.56
C THR A 63 -10.72 17.03 -11.26
N GLU A 64 -11.48 17.33 -12.31
CA GLU A 64 -12.15 16.34 -13.15
C GLU A 64 -11.13 15.46 -13.88
N ALA A 65 -10.12 16.07 -14.49
CA ALA A 65 -9.02 15.32 -15.11
C ALA A 65 -8.32 14.39 -14.09
N SER A 66 -8.02 14.89 -12.89
CA SER A 66 -7.39 14.09 -11.83
C SER A 66 -8.25 12.86 -11.48
N LYS A 67 -9.57 13.04 -11.31
CA LYS A 67 -10.50 11.91 -11.08
C LYS A 67 -10.48 10.90 -12.22
N PHE A 68 -10.49 11.35 -13.47
CA PHE A 68 -10.37 10.46 -14.63
C PHE A 68 -9.09 9.60 -14.56
N PHE A 69 -7.94 10.22 -14.26
CA PHE A 69 -6.69 9.47 -14.11
C PHE A 69 -6.66 8.57 -12.87
N MET A 70 -7.36 8.94 -11.78
CA MET A 70 -7.55 8.07 -10.62
C MET A 70 -8.35 6.81 -10.98
N GLU A 71 -9.49 6.97 -11.67
CA GLU A 71 -10.33 5.85 -12.12
C GLU A 71 -9.54 4.88 -13.00
N ARG A 72 -8.77 5.41 -13.97
CA ARG A 72 -7.87 4.59 -14.79
C ARG A 72 -6.80 3.87 -13.96
N GLY A 73 -6.26 4.53 -12.94
CA GLY A 73 -5.31 3.91 -12.03
C GLY A 73 -5.92 2.71 -11.29
N TRP A 74 -7.16 2.85 -10.80
CA TRP A 74 -7.88 1.76 -10.15
C TRP A 74 -8.22 0.61 -11.09
N GLU A 75 -8.65 0.91 -12.33
CA GLU A 75 -8.87 -0.10 -13.38
C GLU A 75 -7.61 -0.94 -13.59
N TYR A 76 -6.46 -0.31 -13.84
CA TYR A 76 -5.20 -1.03 -14.04
C TYR A 76 -4.74 -1.78 -12.78
N LEU A 77 -4.99 -1.25 -11.59
CA LEU A 77 -4.64 -1.94 -10.34
C LEU A 77 -5.47 -3.22 -10.17
N ASN A 78 -6.76 -3.17 -10.50
CA ASN A 78 -7.66 -4.34 -10.46
C ASN A 78 -7.27 -5.40 -11.50
N GLU A 79 -6.68 -4.99 -12.62
CA GLU A 79 -6.09 -5.89 -13.62
C GLU A 79 -4.70 -6.43 -13.23
N GLY A 80 -4.15 -6.02 -12.08
CA GLY A 80 -2.81 -6.40 -11.63
C GLY A 80 -1.67 -5.65 -12.32
N GLN A 81 -1.97 -4.65 -13.15
CA GLN A 81 -0.98 -3.80 -13.83
C GLN A 81 -0.46 -2.68 -12.92
N ILE A 82 0.23 -3.07 -11.83
CA ILE A 82 0.62 -2.19 -10.72
C ILE A 82 1.44 -0.97 -11.18
N ASP A 83 2.40 -1.17 -12.09
CA ASP A 83 3.27 -0.08 -12.55
C ASP A 83 2.52 0.91 -13.45
N THR A 84 1.60 0.42 -14.29
CA THR A 84 0.70 1.27 -15.09
C THR A 84 -0.24 2.05 -14.19
N ALA A 85 -0.80 1.40 -13.16
CA ALA A 85 -1.65 2.04 -12.16
C ALA A 85 -0.91 3.17 -11.44
N MET A 86 0.31 2.91 -10.96
CA MET A 86 1.17 3.93 -10.33
C MET A 86 1.42 5.12 -11.25
N TYR A 87 1.69 4.88 -12.53
CA TYR A 87 1.85 5.97 -13.49
C TYR A 87 0.57 6.81 -13.63
N ARG A 88 -0.62 6.19 -13.65
CA ARG A 88 -1.90 6.92 -13.69
C ARG A 88 -2.14 7.72 -12.41
N PHE A 89 -1.88 7.16 -11.24
CA PHE A 89 -1.98 7.90 -9.96
C PHE A 89 -1.00 9.08 -9.91
N ASN A 90 0.20 8.92 -10.47
CA ASN A 90 1.18 10.01 -10.61
C ASN A 90 0.67 11.16 -11.51
N LEU A 91 -0.03 10.84 -12.60
CA LEU A 91 -0.66 11.85 -13.46
C LEU A 91 -1.82 12.54 -12.72
N ALA A 92 -2.64 11.79 -11.98
CA ALA A 92 -3.71 12.35 -11.16
C ALA A 92 -3.18 13.33 -10.10
N TRP A 93 -2.05 12.98 -9.47
CA TRP A 93 -1.35 13.84 -8.52
C TRP A 93 -0.81 15.13 -9.18
N LEU A 94 -0.24 15.06 -10.39
CA LEU A 94 0.21 16.28 -11.10
C LEU A 94 -0.94 17.24 -11.40
N LEU A 95 -2.12 16.70 -11.69
CA LEU A 95 -3.31 17.50 -12.00
C LEU A 95 -3.90 18.14 -10.74
N ASN A 96 -3.90 17.41 -9.62
CA ASN A 96 -4.46 17.89 -8.37
C ASN A 96 -3.64 17.38 -7.16
N PRO A 97 -2.54 18.07 -6.81
CA PRO A 97 -1.66 17.66 -5.71
C PRO A 97 -2.28 17.89 -4.32
N ASP A 98 -3.41 18.60 -4.23
CA ASP A 98 -4.15 18.83 -2.98
C ASP A 98 -5.33 17.85 -2.82
N SER A 99 -5.45 16.86 -3.70
CA SER A 99 -6.39 15.75 -3.53
C SER A 99 -5.81 14.68 -2.60
N SER A 100 -6.66 14.12 -1.73
CA SER A 100 -6.30 12.98 -0.87
C SER A 100 -6.09 11.69 -1.67
N ASP A 101 -6.83 11.52 -2.78
CA ASP A 101 -6.96 10.23 -3.45
C ASP A 101 -5.65 9.70 -4.05
N PRO A 102 -4.80 10.51 -4.72
CA PRO A 102 -3.51 10.03 -5.21
C PRO A 102 -2.59 9.56 -4.08
N TYR A 103 -2.58 10.27 -2.95
CA TYR A 103 -1.78 9.87 -1.79
C TYR A 103 -2.29 8.58 -1.15
N TRP A 104 -3.60 8.39 -1.11
CA TRP A 104 -4.19 7.12 -0.70
C TRP A 104 -3.73 5.99 -1.63
N ALA A 105 -3.86 6.18 -2.95
CA ALA A 105 -3.45 5.18 -3.93
C ALA A 105 -1.95 4.86 -3.86
N PHE A 106 -1.09 5.85 -3.63
CA PHE A 106 0.34 5.63 -3.41
C PHE A 106 0.59 4.73 -2.21
N GLY A 107 -0.07 5.00 -1.07
CA GLY A 107 0.08 4.14 0.10
C GLY A 107 -0.38 2.71 -0.15
N LEU A 108 -1.51 2.51 -0.85
CA LEU A 108 -2.03 1.17 -1.18
C LEU A 108 -1.08 0.38 -2.06
N VAL A 109 -0.56 1.00 -3.13
CA VAL A 109 0.43 0.35 -4.00
C VAL A 109 1.74 0.07 -3.25
N THR A 110 2.17 0.97 -2.37
CA THR A 110 3.38 0.78 -1.56
C THR A 110 3.21 -0.38 -0.55
N VAL A 111 2.02 -0.57 0.03
CA VAL A 111 1.69 -1.77 0.83
C VAL A 111 1.74 -3.03 -0.03
N ALA A 112 1.14 -3.02 -1.22
CA ALA A 112 1.15 -4.15 -2.15
C ALA A 112 2.58 -4.54 -2.59
N LYS A 113 3.51 -3.57 -2.65
CA LYS A 113 4.94 -3.78 -2.89
C LYS A 113 5.72 -4.20 -1.62
N GLY A 114 5.04 -4.44 -0.50
CA GLY A 114 5.64 -4.97 0.73
C GLY A 114 6.25 -3.92 1.68
N ASN A 115 5.96 -2.63 1.47
CA ASN A 115 6.61 -1.53 2.22
C ASN A 115 5.62 -0.74 3.11
N PRO A 116 4.95 -1.36 4.11
CA PRO A 116 3.93 -0.69 4.93
C PRO A 116 4.49 0.50 5.73
N THR A 117 5.79 0.53 6.03
CA THR A 117 6.44 1.66 6.70
C THR A 117 6.43 2.92 5.86
N GLU A 118 6.75 2.81 4.56
CA GLU A 118 6.74 3.95 3.65
C GLU A 118 5.29 4.38 3.35
N ALA A 119 4.37 3.41 3.21
CA ALA A 119 2.96 3.67 2.94
C ALA A 119 2.30 4.61 3.95
N ILE A 120 2.66 4.50 5.24
CA ILE A 120 2.16 5.41 6.29
C ILE A 120 2.42 6.87 5.95
N THR A 121 3.56 7.21 5.34
CA THR A 121 3.87 8.61 4.99
C THR A 121 2.92 9.17 3.93
N TYR A 122 2.49 8.34 2.97
CA TYR A 122 1.51 8.73 1.97
C TYR A 122 0.12 8.83 2.58
N TYR A 123 -0.27 7.88 3.44
CA TYR A 123 -1.54 7.94 4.15
C TYR A 123 -1.62 9.12 5.12
N GLU A 124 -0.54 9.52 5.79
CA GLU A 124 -0.50 10.71 6.63
C GLU A 124 -0.80 11.98 5.81
N LYS A 125 -0.25 12.08 4.60
CA LYS A 125 -0.57 13.19 3.68
C LYS A 125 -2.03 13.12 3.23
N ALA A 126 -2.55 11.94 2.90
CA ALA A 126 -3.96 11.74 2.54
C ALA A 126 -4.89 12.15 3.70
N LEU A 127 -4.62 11.68 4.92
CA LEU A 127 -5.39 12.01 6.13
C LEU A 127 -5.28 13.48 6.51
N SER A 128 -4.18 14.18 6.20
CA SER A 128 -4.12 15.62 6.40
C SER A 128 -5.14 16.39 5.55
N LEU A 129 -5.54 15.82 4.41
CA LEU A 129 -6.54 16.37 3.48
C LEU A 129 -7.95 15.84 3.79
N GLN A 130 -8.07 14.59 4.26
CA GLN A 130 -9.33 13.95 4.66
C GLN A 130 -9.21 13.24 6.02
N PRO A 131 -9.23 13.97 7.15
CA PRO A 131 -8.90 13.42 8.47
C PRO A 131 -9.92 12.43 9.03
N LYS A 132 -11.12 12.36 8.44
CA LYS A 132 -12.22 11.48 8.85
C LYS A 132 -12.54 10.39 7.83
N ASN A 133 -11.68 10.18 6.83
CA ASN A 133 -11.89 9.08 5.89
C ASN A 133 -11.65 7.75 6.62
N SER A 134 -12.72 7.00 6.87
CA SER A 134 -12.70 5.77 7.66
C SER A 134 -11.82 4.70 7.02
N LEU A 135 -11.87 4.55 5.69
CA LEU A 135 -11.09 3.58 4.94
C LEU A 135 -9.57 3.87 5.04
N LEU A 136 -9.19 5.13 4.87
CA LEU A 136 -7.80 5.59 5.07
C LEU A 136 -7.30 5.31 6.50
N LEU A 137 -8.14 5.57 7.52
CA LEU A 137 -7.79 5.29 8.91
C LEU A 137 -7.58 3.79 9.14
N SER A 138 -8.41 2.92 8.54
CA SER A 138 -8.21 1.47 8.62
C SER A 138 -6.96 1.00 7.87
N ASP A 139 -6.61 1.62 6.74
CA ASP A 139 -5.39 1.28 6.00
C ASP A 139 -4.12 1.62 6.78
N VAL A 140 -4.10 2.77 7.48
CA VAL A 140 -3.00 3.10 8.40
C VAL A 140 -2.91 2.09 9.54
N ALA A 141 -4.04 1.68 10.13
CA ALA A 141 -4.04 0.66 11.17
C ALA A 141 -3.50 -0.68 10.66
N ASN A 142 -3.86 -1.08 9.44
CA ASN A 142 -3.34 -2.29 8.80
C ASN A 142 -1.82 -2.21 8.56
N CYS A 143 -1.28 -1.04 8.20
CA CYS A 143 0.17 -0.85 8.13
C CYS A 143 0.87 -1.05 9.49
N TYR A 144 0.28 -0.57 10.58
CA TYR A 144 0.83 -0.80 11.92
C TYR A 144 0.73 -2.25 12.36
N LEU A 145 -0.37 -2.95 12.03
CA LEU A 145 -0.50 -4.39 12.26
C LEU A 145 0.55 -5.18 11.47
N ALA A 146 0.74 -4.88 10.18
CA ALA A 146 1.74 -5.53 9.35
C ALA A 146 3.17 -5.33 9.91
N GLN A 147 3.49 -4.12 10.39
CA GLN A 147 4.78 -3.88 11.06
C GLN A 147 4.90 -4.62 12.39
N TYR A 148 3.82 -4.73 13.17
CA TYR A 148 3.79 -5.50 14.41
C TYR A 148 4.03 -6.99 14.13
N GLU A 149 3.38 -7.56 13.13
CA GLU A 149 3.51 -8.98 12.76
C GLU A 149 4.92 -9.31 12.27
N GLN A 150 5.58 -8.38 11.56
CA GLN A 150 6.98 -8.53 11.16
C GLN A 150 7.96 -8.38 12.33
N LYS A 151 7.74 -7.38 13.18
CA LYS A 151 8.61 -7.07 14.32
C LYS A 151 7.79 -6.56 15.51
N PRO A 152 7.34 -7.46 16.39
CA PRO A 152 6.41 -7.11 17.45
C PRO A 152 6.92 -6.01 18.37
N LYS A 153 6.19 -4.88 18.39
CA LYS A 153 6.40 -3.78 19.32
C LYS A 153 5.06 -3.30 19.85
N LYS A 154 4.89 -3.25 21.18
CA LYS A 154 3.64 -2.79 21.83
C LYS A 154 3.17 -1.42 21.32
N LYS A 155 4.10 -0.53 20.95
CA LYS A 155 3.79 0.77 20.36
C LYS A 155 2.99 0.65 19.06
N MET A 156 3.36 -0.27 18.16
CA MET A 156 2.68 -0.46 16.87
C MET A 156 1.26 -0.98 17.08
N LEU A 157 1.07 -1.94 17.99
CA LEU A 157 -0.27 -2.45 18.31
C LEU A 157 -1.16 -1.35 18.90
N LYS A 158 -0.62 -0.49 19.78
CA LYS A 158 -1.33 0.68 20.31
C LYS A 158 -1.71 1.66 19.20
N GLN A 159 -0.79 1.96 18.28
CA GLN A 159 -1.06 2.83 17.14
C GLN A 159 -2.15 2.26 16.23
N ALA A 160 -2.12 0.95 15.94
CA ALA A 160 -3.18 0.28 15.20
C ALA A 160 -4.54 0.47 15.87
N THR A 161 -4.65 0.19 17.18
CA THR A 161 -5.89 0.39 17.95
C THR A 161 -6.42 1.82 17.85
N GLU A 162 -5.55 2.83 18.06
CA GLU A 162 -5.94 4.25 17.99
C GLU A 162 -6.53 4.64 16.63
N PHE A 163 -5.93 4.14 15.53
CA PHE A 163 -6.43 4.40 14.18
C PHE A 163 -7.72 3.63 13.87
N ILE A 164 -7.87 2.40 14.37
CA ILE A 164 -9.10 1.61 14.23
C ILE A 164 -10.25 2.30 14.96
N GLU A 165 -10.04 2.76 16.19
CA GLU A 165 -11.06 3.47 16.97
C GLU A 165 -11.51 4.75 16.26
N LYS A 166 -10.58 5.52 15.70
CA LYS A 166 -10.91 6.68 14.87
C LYS A 166 -11.69 6.29 13.61
N SER A 167 -11.31 5.19 12.96
CA SER A 167 -12.00 4.68 11.77
C SER A 167 -13.46 4.31 12.08
N ILE A 168 -13.69 3.56 13.15
CA ILE A 168 -15.04 3.16 13.60
C ILE A 168 -15.85 4.36 14.07
N ALA A 169 -15.21 5.35 14.71
CA ALA A 169 -15.87 6.59 15.10
C ALA A 169 -16.28 7.44 13.89
N ALA A 170 -15.52 7.39 12.80
CA ALA A 170 -15.85 8.07 11.55
C ALA A 170 -16.93 7.33 10.75
N ASP A 171 -16.87 5.99 10.72
CA ASP A 171 -17.86 5.13 10.10
C ASP A 171 -17.90 3.76 10.78
N ALA A 172 -18.98 3.51 11.51
CA ALA A 172 -19.18 2.25 12.23
C ALA A 172 -19.44 1.05 11.30
N GLN A 173 -19.71 1.29 10.01
CA GLN A 173 -19.92 0.26 8.98
C GLN A 173 -18.63 -0.12 8.23
N ASN A 174 -17.48 0.45 8.60
CA ASN A 174 -16.21 0.04 8.01
C ASN A 174 -15.83 -1.39 8.45
N ALA A 175 -16.10 -2.35 7.57
CA ALA A 175 -15.77 -3.76 7.76
C ALA A 175 -14.26 -3.99 7.97
N TYR A 176 -13.40 -3.27 7.22
CA TYR A 176 -11.94 -3.39 7.33
C TYR A 176 -11.44 -2.96 8.70
N ALA A 177 -12.03 -1.93 9.30
CA ALA A 177 -11.72 -1.52 10.67
C ALA A 177 -12.13 -2.59 11.70
N CYS A 178 -13.28 -3.24 11.51
CA CYS A 178 -13.70 -4.35 12.37
C CYS A 178 -12.76 -5.56 12.24
N MET A 179 -12.34 -5.91 11.03
CA MET A 179 -11.35 -6.98 10.79
C MET A 179 -9.99 -6.65 11.43
N ALA A 180 -9.54 -5.40 11.30
CA ALA A 180 -8.31 -4.95 11.96
C ALA A 180 -8.43 -5.00 13.49
N MET A 181 -9.59 -4.66 14.06
CA MET A 181 -9.84 -4.79 15.51
C MET A 181 -9.77 -6.25 15.95
N SER A 182 -10.32 -7.17 15.14
CA SER A 182 -10.23 -8.61 15.40
C SER A 182 -8.77 -9.07 15.53
N ARG A 183 -7.92 -8.68 14.57
CA ARG A 183 -6.46 -8.95 14.61
C ARG A 183 -5.78 -8.35 15.84
N VAL A 184 -6.15 -7.13 16.25
CA VAL A 184 -5.65 -6.54 17.50
C VAL A 184 -6.01 -7.40 18.72
N GLN A 185 -7.27 -7.84 18.83
CA GLN A 185 -7.69 -8.68 19.96
C GLN A 185 -7.03 -10.06 19.95
N TYR A 186 -6.81 -10.62 18.77
CA TYR A 186 -6.05 -11.86 18.61
C TYR A 186 -4.62 -11.73 19.17
N HIS A 187 -3.90 -10.66 18.82
CA HIS A 187 -2.56 -10.43 19.38
C HIS A 187 -2.55 -10.13 20.88
N ASN A 188 -3.67 -9.62 21.42
CA ASN A 188 -3.89 -9.49 22.85
C ASN A 188 -4.32 -10.80 23.53
N GLN A 189 -4.37 -11.93 22.80
CA GLN A 189 -4.82 -13.25 23.26
C GLN A 189 -6.29 -13.26 23.74
N LYS A 190 -7.09 -12.29 23.30
CA LYS A 190 -8.52 -12.19 23.60
C LYS A 190 -9.31 -12.78 22.44
N TYR A 191 -9.25 -14.10 22.28
CA TYR A 191 -9.79 -14.79 21.10
C TYR A 191 -11.31 -14.67 20.97
N ALA A 192 -12.06 -14.66 22.07
CA ALA A 192 -13.51 -14.43 22.04
C ALA A 192 -13.88 -13.02 21.51
N ASP A 193 -13.13 -12.00 21.94
CA ASP A 193 -13.30 -10.64 21.42
C ASP A 193 -12.89 -10.56 19.94
N ALA A 194 -11.82 -11.26 19.56
CA ALA A 194 -11.39 -11.35 18.16
C ALA A 194 -12.50 -11.93 17.27
N TRP A 195 -13.13 -13.04 17.68
CA TRP A 195 -14.29 -13.59 16.98
C TRP A 195 -15.46 -12.62 16.88
N THR A 196 -15.77 -11.92 17.97
CA THR A 196 -16.84 -10.91 17.99
C THR A 196 -16.61 -9.85 16.90
N TRP A 197 -15.39 -9.33 16.81
CA TRP A 197 -15.03 -8.33 15.80
C TRP A 197 -14.95 -8.90 14.38
N LEU A 198 -14.47 -10.14 14.21
CA LEU A 198 -14.44 -10.81 12.91
C LEU A 198 -15.86 -10.99 12.37
N HIS A 199 -16.77 -11.52 13.17
CA HIS A 199 -18.17 -11.72 12.78
C HIS A 199 -18.86 -10.40 12.45
N LYS A 200 -18.58 -9.34 13.22
CA LYS A 200 -19.07 -7.99 12.91
C LYS A 200 -18.55 -7.51 11.56
N GLY A 201 -17.24 -7.62 11.31
CA GLY A 201 -16.65 -7.24 10.01
C GLY A 201 -17.25 -8.03 8.86
N ARG A 202 -17.41 -9.35 9.04
CA ARG A 202 -17.98 -10.27 8.04
C ARG A 202 -19.41 -9.89 7.67
N ALA A 203 -20.23 -9.58 8.68
CA ALA A 203 -21.62 -9.20 8.48
C ALA A 203 -21.75 -7.88 7.70
N LEU A 204 -20.77 -6.98 7.79
CA LEU A 204 -20.72 -5.72 7.04
C LEU A 204 -20.22 -5.93 5.61
N ASN A 205 -19.10 -6.65 5.44
CA ASN A 205 -18.57 -6.98 4.12
C ASN A 205 -17.72 -8.26 4.17
N MET A 206 -18.22 -9.32 3.52
CA MET A 206 -17.52 -10.60 3.43
C MET A 206 -16.21 -10.53 2.65
N THR A 207 -16.07 -9.62 1.68
CA THR A 207 -14.83 -9.51 0.87
C THR A 207 -13.65 -8.93 1.66
N ALA A 208 -13.91 -8.35 2.83
CA ALA A 208 -12.87 -7.84 3.74
C ALA A 208 -12.24 -8.96 4.59
N LEU A 209 -12.78 -10.19 4.54
CA LEU A 209 -12.30 -11.31 5.33
C LEU A 209 -10.96 -11.82 4.80
N ASP A 210 -9.93 -11.77 5.65
CA ASP A 210 -8.66 -12.45 5.41
C ASP A 210 -8.77 -13.91 5.83
N TYR A 211 -8.78 -14.81 4.85
CA TYR A 211 -8.91 -16.25 5.09
C TYR A 211 -7.69 -16.84 5.82
N ASN A 212 -6.48 -16.34 5.57
CA ASN A 212 -5.30 -16.81 6.29
C ASN A 212 -5.41 -16.46 7.77
N TYR A 213 -5.83 -15.23 8.07
CA TYR A 213 -6.08 -14.83 9.45
C TYR A 213 -7.21 -15.67 10.10
N LEU A 214 -8.33 -15.89 9.40
CA LEU A 214 -9.43 -16.74 9.89
C LEU A 214 -8.92 -18.11 10.35
N LEU A 215 -8.10 -18.79 9.53
CA LEU A 215 -7.55 -20.09 9.88
C LEU A 215 -6.67 -20.02 11.14
N THR A 216 -5.86 -18.97 11.31
CA THR A 216 -5.06 -18.80 12.53
C THR A 216 -5.93 -18.57 13.78
N LEU A 217 -7.07 -17.90 13.64
CA LEU A 217 -8.00 -17.70 14.75
C LEU A 217 -8.73 -18.99 15.12
N ILE A 218 -9.14 -19.78 14.13
CA ILE A 218 -9.77 -21.11 14.34
C ILE A 218 -8.84 -22.05 15.11
N ASP A 219 -7.54 -22.07 14.79
CA ASP A 219 -6.53 -22.85 15.51
C ASP A 219 -6.46 -22.49 17.01
N LYS A 220 -6.67 -21.21 17.36
CA LYS A 220 -6.65 -20.75 18.75
C LYS A 220 -7.98 -20.95 19.48
N MET A 221 -9.09 -20.81 18.77
CA MET A 221 -10.42 -20.94 19.33
C MET A 221 -11.37 -21.29 18.17
N PRO A 222 -12.06 -22.44 18.20
CA PRO A 222 -13.10 -22.76 17.23
C PRO A 222 -14.16 -21.65 17.14
N ASP A 223 -14.77 -21.49 15.97
CA ASP A 223 -15.78 -20.46 15.75
C ASP A 223 -16.96 -20.61 16.73
N PRO A 224 -17.19 -19.66 17.64
CA PRO A 224 -18.26 -19.75 18.63
C PRO A 224 -19.67 -19.70 18.01
N GLN A 225 -19.80 -19.24 16.76
CA GLN A 225 -21.08 -19.19 16.04
C GLN A 225 -21.25 -20.35 15.04
N GLY A 226 -20.22 -21.21 14.87
CA GLY A 226 -20.28 -22.38 14.00
C GLY A 226 -20.41 -22.08 12.50
N PHE A 227 -20.14 -20.86 12.05
CA PHE A 227 -20.19 -20.51 10.63
C PHE A 227 -19.02 -21.10 9.84
N PHE A 228 -17.87 -21.26 10.47
CA PHE A 228 -16.63 -21.72 9.84
C PHE A 228 -16.18 -23.12 10.30
N GLY A 229 -17.09 -23.93 10.84
CA GLY A 229 -16.81 -25.30 11.26
C GLY A 229 -16.72 -26.29 10.09
N GLU A 230 -16.10 -27.44 10.32
CA GLU A 230 -16.17 -28.58 9.40
C GLU A 230 -17.64 -28.90 9.12
N GLN A 231 -18.01 -28.93 7.84
CA GLN A 231 -19.23 -29.62 7.45
C GLN A 231 -19.00 -31.09 7.82
N THR A 232 -19.56 -31.54 8.95
CA THR A 232 -19.71 -32.96 9.21
C THR A 232 -20.40 -33.54 7.99
N GLU A 233 -19.69 -34.36 7.21
CA GLU A 233 -20.32 -35.15 6.15
C GLU A 233 -21.56 -35.82 6.76
N PRO A 234 -22.72 -35.79 6.08
CA PRO A 234 -23.89 -36.49 6.57
C PRO A 234 -23.49 -37.96 6.75
N ASP A 235 -23.62 -38.44 7.97
CA ASP A 235 -23.41 -39.82 8.37
C ASP A 235 -24.10 -40.74 7.36
N GLN A 236 -23.31 -41.42 6.51
CA GLN A 236 -23.84 -42.34 5.49
C GLN A 236 -24.13 -43.74 6.06
N SER A 237 -24.48 -43.84 7.34
CA SER A 237 -24.96 -45.09 7.93
C SER A 237 -26.48 -45.23 7.80
N GLU A 238 -26.93 -45.68 6.62
CA GLU A 238 -28.20 -46.41 6.45
C GLU A 238 -27.93 -47.86 6.01
#